data_AF-W1J5S1-F1
#
_entry.id   AF-W1J5S1-F1
#
_cell.length_a   1.000
_cell.length_b   1.000
_cell.length_c   1.000
_cell.angle_alpha   90.00
_cell.angle_beta   90.00
_cell.angle_gamma   90.00
#
_symmetry.space_group_name_H-M   'P 1'
#
loop_
_entity.id
_entity.type
_entity.pdbx_description
1 polymer ?
#
loop_
_entity_poly.entity_id
_entity_poly.type
_entity_poly.pdbx_seq_one_letter_code
_entity_poly.pdbx_strand_id
1 'polypeptide(L)'
;MTPAEFKAARTAFKKAKEDNKKGIGRNTAAAPAQEKFRKSLNDKIFKRIYKSQRNKGISPDKAEELAQNKTDEIMDGLAALHEPDMSAGGQNHPKPTRAGSTNVNSAIGKSWSYRISTLDKAAQEAIDSGLSDAKMNVQLEVCRNNKKKPQKRKKRNK
;
A
#
# COMPACT_ATOMS: atom_id res chain seq x y z
N MET A 1 -2.80 -11.79 -9.51
CA MET A 1 -4.17 -11.34 -9.79
C MET A 1 -4.45 -11.48 -11.28
N THR A 2 -5.63 -11.93 -11.68
CA THR A 2 -6.09 -11.96 -13.07
C THR A 2 -6.87 -10.69 -13.43
N PRO A 3 -7.04 -10.35 -14.73
CA PRO A 3 -7.91 -9.26 -15.14
C PRO A 3 -9.33 -9.34 -14.57
N ALA A 4 -9.91 -10.55 -14.54
CA ALA A 4 -11.24 -10.77 -13.97
C ALA A 4 -11.27 -10.47 -12.46
N GLU A 5 -10.29 -10.98 -11.70
CA GLU A 5 -10.16 -10.72 -10.26
C GLU A 5 -9.99 -9.21 -9.98
N PHE A 6 -9.14 -8.54 -10.75
CA PHE A 6 -8.90 -7.11 -10.64
C PHE A 6 -10.18 -6.31 -10.89
N LYS A 7 -10.87 -6.59 -12.01
CA LYS A 7 -12.11 -5.89 -12.37
C LYS A 7 -13.20 -6.10 -11.32
N ALA A 8 -13.37 -7.32 -10.83
CA ALA A 8 -14.32 -7.62 -9.76
C ALA A 8 -14.01 -6.82 -8.48
N ALA A 9 -12.74 -6.79 -8.05
CA ALA A 9 -12.33 -6.02 -6.88
C ALA A 9 -12.53 -4.51 -7.07
N ARG A 10 -12.30 -3.99 -8.28
CA ARG A 10 -12.53 -2.58 -8.64
C ARG A 10 -14.00 -2.20 -8.65
N THR A 11 -14.86 -3.05 -9.18
CA THR A 11 -16.32 -2.87 -9.12
C THR A 11 -16.78 -2.87 -7.67
N ALA A 12 -16.32 -3.81 -6.85
CA ALA A 12 -16.66 -3.87 -5.43
C ALA A 12 -16.18 -2.63 -4.66
N PHE A 13 -14.98 -2.10 -4.96
CA PHE A 13 -14.49 -0.85 -4.38
C PHE A 13 -15.35 0.35 -4.76
N LYS A 14 -15.72 0.49 -6.06
CA LYS A 14 -16.55 1.59 -6.55
C LYS A 14 -17.95 1.54 -5.93
N LYS A 15 -18.59 0.37 -5.95
CA LYS A 15 -19.90 0.17 -5.32
C LYS A 15 -19.89 0.51 -3.83
N ALA A 16 -18.91 -0.01 -3.08
CA ALA A 16 -18.77 0.32 -1.66
C ALA A 16 -18.58 1.83 -1.43
N LYS A 17 -17.92 2.53 -2.37
CA LYS A 17 -17.71 3.98 -2.30
C LYS A 17 -19.01 4.75 -2.49
N GLU A 18 -19.86 4.30 -3.40
CA GLU A 18 -21.18 4.89 -3.70
C GLU A 18 -22.17 4.64 -2.57
N ASP A 19 -22.20 3.43 -2.03
CA ASP A 19 -23.10 3.04 -0.94
C ASP A 19 -22.73 3.71 0.40
N ASN A 20 -21.46 4.10 0.56
CA ASN A 20 -20.97 4.72 1.78
C ASN A 20 -21.16 6.24 1.76
N LYS A 21 -21.96 6.78 2.69
CA LYS A 21 -22.21 8.23 2.86
C LYS A 21 -20.95 9.09 3.01
N LYS A 22 -19.82 8.52 3.45
CA LYS A 22 -18.52 9.20 3.58
C LYS A 22 -17.62 9.04 2.35
N GLY A 23 -18.09 8.36 1.30
CA GLY A 23 -17.33 8.12 0.07
C GLY A 23 -16.13 7.19 0.26
N ILE A 24 -16.19 6.26 1.22
CA ILE A 24 -15.11 5.30 1.51
C ILE A 24 -15.39 3.98 0.79
N GLY A 25 -14.56 3.64 -0.21
CA GLY A 25 -14.70 2.41 -1.00
C GLY A 25 -13.96 1.18 -0.46
N ARG A 26 -13.15 1.33 0.59
CA ARG A 26 -12.35 0.22 1.14
C ARG A 26 -13.24 -0.78 1.88
N ASN A 27 -12.88 -2.06 1.79
CA ASN A 27 -13.52 -3.14 2.53
C ASN A 27 -13.55 -2.82 4.04
N THR A 28 -14.72 -2.92 4.67
CA THR A 28 -14.91 -2.60 6.10
C THR A 28 -14.15 -3.54 7.02
N ALA A 29 -13.86 -4.76 6.58
CA ALA A 29 -13.04 -5.72 7.32
C ALA A 29 -11.54 -5.37 7.32
N ALA A 30 -11.09 -4.44 6.47
CA ALA A 30 -9.67 -4.09 6.35
C ALA A 30 -9.15 -3.35 7.59
N ALA A 31 -9.91 -2.40 8.13
CA ALA A 31 -9.51 -1.63 9.31
C ALA A 31 -9.25 -2.52 10.55
N PRO A 32 -10.17 -3.39 10.99
CA PRO A 32 -9.91 -4.29 12.12
C PRO A 32 -8.78 -5.29 11.82
N ALA A 33 -8.62 -5.72 10.56
CA ALA A 33 -7.52 -6.59 10.17
C ALA A 33 -6.15 -5.88 10.26
N GLN A 34 -6.08 -4.59 9.90
CA GLN A 34 -4.90 -3.74 10.08
C GLN A 34 -4.53 -3.56 11.54
N GLU A 35 -5.50 -3.28 12.40
CA GLU A 35 -5.27 -3.14 13.84
C GLU A 35 -4.71 -4.44 14.44
N LYS A 36 -5.35 -5.58 14.14
CA LYS A 36 -4.88 -6.90 14.60
C LYS A 36 -3.47 -7.21 14.12
N PHE A 37 -3.16 -6.91 12.86
CA PHE A 37 -1.82 -7.09 12.31
C PHE A 37 -0.80 -6.20 13.03
N ARG A 38 -1.11 -4.91 13.24
CA ARG A 38 -0.23 -3.97 13.94
C ARG A 38 0.05 -4.41 15.36
N LYS A 39 -0.97 -4.87 16.10
CA LYS A 39 -0.79 -5.40 17.46
C LYS A 39 0.18 -6.59 17.48
N SER A 40 -0.03 -7.56 16.60
CA SER A 40 0.87 -8.72 16.49
C SER A 40 2.29 -8.33 16.11
N LEU A 41 2.46 -7.33 15.24
CA LEU A 41 3.77 -6.83 14.83
C LEU A 41 4.47 -6.09 15.99
N ASN A 42 3.76 -5.23 16.71
CA ASN A 42 4.24 -4.54 17.91
C ASN A 42 4.75 -5.57 18.93
N ASP A 43 3.94 -6.56 19.31
CA ASP A 43 4.32 -7.60 20.27
C ASP A 43 5.60 -8.35 19.84
N LYS A 44 5.74 -8.64 18.54
CA LYS A 44 6.91 -9.35 18.00
C LYS A 44 8.17 -8.49 18.07
N ILE A 45 8.06 -7.20 17.73
CA ILE A 45 9.18 -6.26 17.77
C ILE A 45 9.60 -6.04 19.23
N PHE A 46 8.65 -5.75 20.12
CA PHE A 46 8.87 -5.59 21.54
C PHE A 46 9.62 -6.78 22.13
N LYS A 47 9.11 -8.00 21.96
CA LYS A 47 9.73 -9.22 22.51
C LYS A 47 11.16 -9.42 22.01
N ARG A 48 11.44 -9.10 20.74
CA ARG A 48 12.78 -9.19 20.16
C ARG A 48 13.74 -8.18 20.78
N ILE A 49 13.31 -6.92 20.91
CA ILE A 49 14.13 -5.86 21.51
C ILE A 49 14.35 -6.15 22.98
N TYR A 50 13.30 -6.47 23.74
CA TYR A 50 13.39 -6.84 25.16
C TYR A 50 14.39 -7.97 25.37
N LYS A 51 14.26 -9.08 24.64
CA LYS A 51 15.20 -10.21 24.72
C LYS A 51 16.63 -9.78 24.41
N SER A 52 16.82 -8.94 23.39
CA SER A 52 18.15 -8.42 23.06
C SER A 52 18.75 -7.56 24.17
N GLN A 53 17.95 -6.74 24.86
CA GLN A 53 18.41 -5.91 25.98
C GLN A 53 18.73 -6.76 27.21
N ARG A 54 17.90 -7.77 27.52
CA ARG A 54 18.17 -8.73 28.60
C ARG A 54 19.45 -9.52 28.38
N ASN A 55 19.72 -9.94 27.15
CA ASN A 55 20.97 -10.63 26.79
C ASN A 55 22.21 -9.73 26.95
N LYS A 56 22.05 -8.41 27.01
CA LYS A 56 23.13 -7.44 27.28
C LYS A 56 23.28 -7.14 28.77
N GLY A 57 22.54 -7.82 29.65
CA GLY A 57 22.60 -7.64 31.10
C GLY A 57 21.79 -6.45 31.64
N ILE A 58 21.01 -5.74 30.83
CA ILE A 58 20.16 -4.63 31.28
C ILE A 58 19.03 -5.16 32.17
N SER A 59 18.76 -4.54 33.33
CA SER A 59 17.71 -4.97 34.26
C SER A 59 16.32 -5.09 33.59
N PRO A 60 15.42 -5.96 34.08
CA PRO A 60 14.10 -6.16 33.50
C PRO A 60 13.32 -4.87 33.23
N ASP A 61 13.19 -4.01 34.24
CA ASP A 61 12.40 -2.77 34.14
C ASP A 61 12.96 -1.82 33.08
N LYS A 62 14.29 -1.63 33.07
CA LYS A 62 14.96 -0.79 32.08
C LYS A 62 14.92 -1.39 30.67
N ALA A 63 14.97 -2.72 30.57
CA ALA A 63 14.86 -3.41 29.28
C ALA A 63 13.44 -3.30 28.71
N GLU A 64 12.42 -3.32 29.56
CA GLU A 64 11.02 -3.11 29.20
C GLU A 64 10.78 -1.69 28.70
N GLU A 65 11.20 -0.67 29.45
CA GLU A 65 11.10 0.73 29.05
C GLU A 65 11.79 0.99 27.70
N LEU A 66 13.03 0.51 27.55
CA LEU A 66 13.78 0.64 26.29
C LEU A 66 13.13 -0.11 25.13
N ALA A 67 12.52 -1.27 25.39
CA ALA A 67 11.85 -2.05 24.37
C ALA A 67 10.55 -1.37 23.92
N GLN A 68 9.77 -0.82 24.86
CA GLN A 68 8.55 -0.09 24.57
C GLN A 68 8.84 1.15 23.72
N ASN A 69 9.72 2.04 24.19
CA ASN A 69 10.07 3.28 23.49
C ASN A 69 10.55 3.02 22.05
N LYS A 70 11.43 2.02 21.86
CA LYS A 70 11.92 1.66 20.52
C LYS A 70 10.85 0.99 19.66
N THR A 71 9.97 0.20 20.25
CA THR A 71 8.89 -0.45 19.51
C THR A 71 7.91 0.60 19.00
N ASP A 72 7.56 1.58 19.82
CA ASP A 72 6.66 2.66 19.45
C ASP A 72 7.26 3.50 18.32
N GLU A 73 8.54 3.91 18.43
CA GLU A 73 9.27 4.62 17.38
C GLU A 73 9.26 3.86 16.04
N ILE A 74 9.53 2.55 16.07
CA ILE A 74 9.49 1.71 14.87
C ILE A 74 8.07 1.61 14.31
N MET A 75 7.08 1.40 15.17
CA MET A 75 5.69 1.20 14.76
C MET A 75 5.06 2.46 14.18
N ASP A 76 5.50 3.64 14.61
CA ASP A 76 5.10 4.95 14.04
C ASP A 76 5.59 5.12 12.60
N GLY A 77 6.77 4.57 12.29
CA GLY A 77 7.32 4.56 10.94
C GLY A 77 6.67 3.55 9.98
N LEU A 78 5.82 2.65 10.47
CA LEU A 78 5.27 1.53 9.71
C LEU A 78 3.76 1.65 9.46
N ALA A 79 3.31 1.20 8.29
CA ALA A 79 1.91 0.99 7.93
C ALA A 79 1.68 -0.48 7.58
N ALA A 80 0.54 -1.04 8.02
CA ALA A 80 0.11 -2.39 7.65
C ALA A 80 -0.47 -2.40 6.22
N LEU A 81 -0.02 -3.34 5.39
CA LEU A 81 -0.18 -3.33 3.94
C LEU A 81 -0.99 -4.51 3.41
N HIS A 82 -1.81 -4.21 2.40
CA HIS A 82 -2.54 -5.18 1.58
C HIS A 82 -1.85 -5.34 0.24
N GLU A 83 -1.84 -6.57 -0.28
CA GLU A 83 -1.28 -6.88 -1.59
C GLU A 83 -2.37 -7.53 -2.45
N PRO A 84 -2.88 -6.87 -3.50
CA PRO A 84 -2.65 -5.46 -3.89
C PRO A 84 -3.29 -4.42 -2.94
N ASP A 85 -2.98 -3.14 -3.12
CA ASP A 85 -3.62 -2.04 -2.38
C ASP A 85 -5.15 -2.10 -2.53
N MET A 86 -5.88 -1.83 -1.43
CA MET A 86 -7.36 -1.86 -1.40
C MET A 86 -8.00 -1.08 -2.56
N SER A 87 -7.46 0.09 -2.90
CA SER A 87 -7.98 0.92 -3.98
C SER A 87 -7.67 0.40 -5.38
N ALA A 88 -6.65 -0.46 -5.50
CA ALA A 88 -6.09 -0.95 -6.75
C ALA A 88 -6.31 -2.45 -7.00
N GLY A 89 -7.30 -3.06 -6.33
CA GLY A 89 -7.66 -4.46 -6.52
C GLY A 89 -7.60 -5.31 -5.24
N GLY A 90 -7.16 -4.74 -4.13
CA GLY A 90 -7.08 -5.45 -2.85
C GLY A 90 -8.43 -5.81 -2.23
N GLN A 91 -9.56 -5.30 -2.71
CA GLN A 91 -10.87 -5.37 -2.04
C GLN A 91 -11.27 -6.76 -1.51
N ASN A 92 -10.89 -7.83 -2.22
CA ASN A 92 -11.19 -9.23 -1.86
C ASN A 92 -10.22 -9.83 -0.83
N HIS A 93 -9.14 -9.13 -0.50
CA HIS A 93 -8.07 -9.56 0.40
C HIS A 93 -7.89 -8.53 1.54
N PRO A 94 -8.87 -8.38 2.45
CA PRO A 94 -8.85 -7.34 3.48
C PRO A 94 -7.77 -7.56 4.55
N LYS A 95 -7.09 -8.70 4.57
CA LYS A 95 -6.07 -9.02 5.56
C LYS A 95 -4.70 -8.49 5.11
N PRO A 96 -4.03 -7.66 5.90
CA PRO A 96 -2.66 -7.27 5.61
C PRO A 96 -1.72 -8.46 5.68
N THR A 97 -0.72 -8.46 4.81
CA THR A 97 0.31 -9.51 4.77
C THR A 97 1.68 -9.00 5.22
N ARG A 98 1.91 -7.68 5.16
CA ARG A 98 3.21 -7.04 5.44
C ARG A 98 3.03 -5.70 6.14
N ALA A 99 4.14 -5.13 6.60
CA ALA A 99 4.25 -3.71 6.94
C ALA A 99 5.38 -3.06 6.15
N GLY A 100 5.25 -1.76 5.89
CA GLY A 100 6.27 -0.96 5.22
C GLY A 100 6.21 0.50 5.66
N SER A 101 7.14 1.33 5.17
CA SER A 101 7.24 2.74 5.55
C SER A 101 5.94 3.52 5.28
N THR A 102 5.43 4.23 6.30
CA THR A 102 4.24 5.11 6.19
C THR A 102 4.40 6.14 5.09
N ASN A 103 5.57 6.76 4.96
CA ASN A 103 5.86 7.80 3.97
C ASN A 103 5.82 7.26 2.54
N VAL A 104 6.51 6.14 2.30
CA VAL A 104 6.54 5.48 0.98
C VAL A 104 5.13 5.01 0.60
N ASN A 105 4.45 4.35 1.54
CA ASN A 105 3.11 3.81 1.31
C ASN A 105 2.08 4.93 1.06
N SER A 106 2.21 6.05 1.75
CA SER A 106 1.36 7.22 1.52
C SER A 106 1.60 7.85 0.14
N ALA A 107 2.86 7.90 -0.30
CA ALA A 107 3.20 8.37 -1.64
C ALA A 107 2.63 7.46 -2.74
N ILE A 108 2.77 6.14 -2.58
CA ILE A 108 2.18 5.14 -3.49
C ILE A 108 0.65 5.26 -3.47
N GLY A 109 0.03 5.35 -2.30
CA GLY A 109 -1.40 5.51 -2.13
C GLY A 109 -1.97 6.72 -2.88
N LYS A 110 -1.32 7.88 -2.74
CA LYS A 110 -1.68 9.09 -3.50
C LYS A 110 -1.53 8.91 -5.01
N SER A 111 -0.58 8.07 -5.44
CA SER A 111 -0.32 7.84 -6.86
C SER A 111 -1.41 7.04 -7.58
N TRP A 112 -2.23 6.28 -6.85
CA TRP A 112 -3.26 5.45 -7.46
C TRP A 112 -4.30 6.24 -8.25
N SER A 113 -4.62 7.47 -7.82
CA SER A 113 -5.65 8.31 -8.44
C SER A 113 -5.45 8.52 -9.94
N TYR A 114 -4.21 8.65 -10.40
CA TYR A 114 -3.88 8.85 -11.81
C TYR A 114 -3.44 7.58 -12.55
N ARG A 115 -3.13 6.50 -11.84
CA ARG A 115 -2.69 5.21 -12.45
C ARG A 115 -3.85 4.25 -12.68
N ILE A 116 -4.87 4.32 -11.84
CA ILE A 116 -5.88 3.27 -11.76
C ILE A 116 -6.76 3.17 -13.01
N SER A 117 -7.01 4.28 -13.71
CA SER A 117 -7.77 4.28 -14.96
C SER A 117 -7.07 3.50 -16.08
N THR A 118 -5.74 3.55 -16.11
CA THR A 118 -4.93 2.80 -17.09
C THR A 118 -5.01 1.30 -16.81
N LEU A 119 -4.97 0.90 -15.54
CA LEU A 119 -5.14 -0.49 -15.14
C LEU A 119 -6.57 -1.00 -15.37
N ASP A 120 -7.59 -0.19 -15.06
CA ASP A 120 -9.01 -0.48 -15.37
C ASP A 120 -9.17 -0.76 -16.87
N LYS A 121 -8.57 0.07 -17.74
CA LYS A 121 -8.61 -0.11 -19.20
C LYS A 121 -7.87 -1.38 -19.66
N ALA A 122 -6.63 -1.58 -19.21
CA ALA A 122 -5.82 -2.73 -19.61
C ALA A 122 -6.45 -4.06 -19.17
N ALA A 123 -7.04 -4.11 -17.97
CA ALA A 123 -7.78 -5.28 -17.52
C ALA A 123 -9.00 -5.56 -18.38
N GLN A 124 -9.73 -4.51 -18.80
CA GLN A 124 -10.87 -4.66 -19.69
C GLN A 124 -10.46 -5.22 -21.06
N GLU A 125 -9.43 -4.65 -21.69
CA GLU A 125 -8.92 -5.10 -22.99
C GLU A 125 -8.44 -6.56 -22.94
N ALA A 126 -7.79 -6.98 -21.84
CA ALA A 126 -7.39 -8.36 -21.65
C ALA A 126 -8.60 -9.31 -21.55
N ILE A 127 -9.67 -8.91 -20.85
CA ILE A 127 -10.91 -9.69 -20.78
C ILE A 127 -11.55 -9.81 -22.15
N ASP A 128 -11.66 -8.70 -22.89
CA ASP A 128 -12.28 -8.68 -24.23
C ASP A 128 -11.48 -9.50 -25.25
N SER A 129 -10.17 -9.64 -25.02
CA SER A 129 -9.26 -10.47 -25.83
C SER A 129 -9.21 -11.95 -25.39
N GLY A 130 -10.07 -12.38 -24.47
CA GLY A 130 -10.13 -13.78 -23.99
C GLY A 130 -9.02 -14.16 -22.99
N LEU A 131 -8.32 -13.19 -22.41
CA LEU A 131 -7.23 -13.38 -21.44
C LEU A 131 -7.69 -13.10 -19.99
N SER A 132 -8.96 -13.37 -19.68
CA SER A 132 -9.57 -13.07 -18.37
C SER A 132 -8.86 -13.76 -17.19
N ASP A 133 -8.31 -14.95 -17.43
CA ASP A 133 -7.67 -15.79 -16.41
C ASP A 133 -6.14 -15.70 -16.43
N ALA A 134 -5.58 -14.95 -17.38
CA ALA A 134 -4.15 -14.69 -17.44
C ALA A 134 -3.69 -13.87 -16.22
N LYS A 135 -2.40 -13.88 -15.89
CA LYS A 135 -1.87 -13.03 -14.81
C LYS A 135 -1.60 -11.62 -15.35
N MET A 136 -2.05 -10.61 -14.60
CA MET A 136 -1.71 -9.22 -14.89
C MET A 136 -0.26 -8.95 -14.51
N ASN A 137 0.48 -8.33 -15.43
CA ASN A 137 1.86 -7.87 -15.21
C ASN A 137 1.95 -6.37 -15.48
N VAL A 138 2.92 -5.72 -14.85
CA VAL A 138 3.23 -4.30 -15.07
C VAL A 138 4.67 -4.16 -15.55
N GLN A 139 4.87 -3.38 -16.60
CA GLN A 139 6.21 -2.97 -17.01
C GLN A 139 6.59 -1.71 -16.24
N LEU A 140 7.73 -1.76 -15.57
CA LEU A 140 8.30 -0.61 -14.87
C LEU A 140 9.44 -0.05 -15.70
N GLU A 141 9.30 1.21 -16.12
CA GLU A 141 10.38 1.94 -16.75
C GLU A 141 11.06 2.85 -15.72
N VAL A 142 12.39 2.81 -15.71
CA VAL A 142 13.16 3.70 -14.84
C VAL A 142 12.93 5.13 -15.31
N CYS A 143 12.45 5.99 -14.40
CA CYS A 143 12.41 7.42 -14.62
C CYS A 143 13.84 7.97 -14.77
N ARG A 144 14.38 7.95 -15.99
CA ARG A 144 15.60 8.68 -16.32
C ARG A 144 15.22 10.16 -16.34
N ASN A 145 15.97 11.01 -15.64
CA ASN A 145 15.74 12.45 -15.61
C ASN A 145 15.54 12.97 -17.03
N ASN A 146 14.27 13.22 -17.40
CA ASN A 146 13.93 13.82 -18.67
C ASN A 146 14.54 15.21 -18.66
N LYS A 147 15.63 15.42 -19.41
CA LYS A 147 16.12 16.76 -19.75
C LYS A 147 14.90 17.55 -20.18
N LYS A 148 14.64 18.68 -19.51
CA LYS A 148 13.53 19.60 -19.83
C LYS A 148 13.45 19.73 -21.36
N LYS A 149 12.32 19.40 -21.97
CA LYS A 149 12.08 19.73 -23.38
C LYS A 149 12.41 21.22 -23.54
N PRO A 150 13.26 21.64 -24.49
CA PRO A 150 13.60 23.04 -24.64
C PRO A 150 12.30 23.81 -24.92
N GLN A 151 11.96 24.76 -24.04
CA GLN A 151 10.93 25.75 -24.34
C GLN A 151 11.36 26.44 -25.63
N LYS A 152 10.55 26.33 -26.68
CA LYS A 152 10.74 27.11 -27.91
C LYS A 152 10.72 28.59 -27.50
N ARG A 153 11.89 29.23 -27.43
CA ARG A 153 12.01 30.68 -27.31
C ARG A 153 11.30 31.28 -28.52
N LYS A 154 10.17 31.96 -28.31
CA LYS A 154 9.58 32.81 -29.34
C LYS A 154 10.63 33.84 -29.73
N LYS A 155 11.09 33.82 -30.99
CA LYS A 155 11.91 34.89 -31.55
C LYS A 155 11.08 36.18 -31.45
N ARG A 156 11.57 37.15 -30.68
CA ARG A 156 11.14 38.54 -30.79
C ARG A 156 11.70 39.03 -32.12
N ASN A 157 10.82 39.33 -33.08
CA ASN A 157 11.22 40.08 -34.27
C ASN A 157 11.60 41.49 -33.83
N LYS A 158 12.73 41.97 -34.34
CA LYS A 158 13.16 43.37 -34.28
C LYS A 158 12.28 44.21 -35.18
#